data_AF-A0A2E0W652-F1
#
_entry.id   AF-A0A2E0W652-F1
#
_cell.length_a   1.000
_cell.length_b   1.000
_cell.length_c   1.000
_cell.angle_alpha   90.00
_cell.angle_beta   90.00
_cell.angle_gamma   90.00
#
_symmetry.space_group_name_H-M   'P 1'
#
loop_
_entity.id
_entity.type
_entity.pdbx_description
1 polymer ?
#
loop_
_entity_poly.entity_id
_entity_poly.type
_entity_poly.pdbx_seq_one_letter_code
_entity_poly.pdbx_strand_id
1 'polypeptide(L)' 'MKKQNRENIMRKNYFSIGITAKQTEELSKIAEKMKETRAALIRKAIDDFIRKAKLDLITEEVLN' A
#
# COMPACT_ATOMS: atom_id res chain seq x y z
N MET A 1 5.79 -37.30 -8.47
CA MET A 1 6.14 -36.11 -7.68
C MET A 1 5.11 -35.01 -7.97
N LYS A 2 4.05 -34.89 -7.15
CA LYS A 2 2.96 -33.90 -7.29
C LYS A 2 2.93 -32.98 -6.08
N LYS A 3 4.00 -32.23 -5.85
CA LYS A 3 4.07 -31.24 -4.77
C LYS A 3 4.65 -29.97 -5.38
N GLN A 4 4.02 -28.82 -5.14
CA GLN A 4 4.52 -27.44 -5.39
C GLN A 4 3.83 -26.62 -6.49
N ASN A 5 2.74 -27.07 -7.11
CA ASN A 5 1.93 -26.17 -7.94
C ASN A 5 0.63 -25.80 -7.23
N ARG A 6 0.45 -24.50 -6.93
CA ARG A 6 -0.79 -23.76 -6.60
C ARG A 6 -1.07 -23.33 -5.16
N GLU A 7 -0.16 -23.51 -4.21
CA GLU A 7 -0.26 -22.82 -2.92
C GLU A 7 0.70 -21.65 -2.84
N ASN A 8 0.67 -20.76 -3.85
CA ASN A 8 1.05 -19.37 -3.63
C ASN A 8 -0.12 -18.70 -2.88
N ILE A 9 -0.42 -19.24 -1.69
CA ILE A 9 -1.40 -18.69 -0.76
C ILE A 9 -0.81 -17.35 -0.34
N MET A 10 -1.32 -16.29 -0.98
CA MET A 10 -1.09 -14.89 -0.63
C MET A 10 -1.16 -14.76 0.89
N ARG A 11 -0.03 -14.76 1.57
CA ARG A 11 0.04 -14.47 3.00
C ARG A 11 -0.50 -13.05 3.15
N LYS A 12 -1.72 -12.92 3.68
CA LYS A 12 -2.28 -11.62 4.04
C LYS A 12 -1.46 -11.11 5.22
N ASN A 13 -0.44 -10.31 4.94
CA ASN A 13 0.33 -9.64 5.96
C ASN A 13 -0.50 -8.46 6.48
N TYR A 14 -0.82 -8.51 7.77
CA TYR A 14 -1.50 -7.44 8.46
C TYR A 14 -0.46 -6.62 9.24
N PHE A 15 -0.60 -5.31 9.22
CA PHE A 15 0.18 -4.39 10.04
C PHE A 15 -0.74 -3.30 10.58
N SER A 16 -0.38 -2.75 11.72
CA SER A 16 -1.03 -1.58 12.29
C SER A 16 -0.17 -0.34 12.03
N ILE A 17 -0.83 0.80 11.84
CA ILE A 17 -0.16 2.11 11.76
C ILE A 17 -0.70 3.00 12.88
N GLY A 18 0.22 3.66 13.59
CA GLY A 18 -0.15 4.71 14.54
C GLY A 18 -0.48 5.98 13.77
N ILE A 19 -1.72 6.45 13.88
CA ILE A 19 -2.17 7.73 13.34
C ILE A 19 -3.00 8.46 14.39
N THR A 20 -3.07 9.79 14.27
CA THR A 20 -3.86 10.61 15.19
C THR A 20 -5.37 10.39 14.97
N ALA A 21 -6.17 10.78 15.96
CA ALA A 21 -7.63 10.76 15.85
C ALA A 21 -8.12 11.62 14.67
N LYS A 22 -7.52 12.81 14.47
CA LYS A 22 -7.85 13.71 13.36
C LYS A 22 -7.57 13.04 12.00
N GLN A 23 -6.40 12.43 11.82
CA GLN A 23 -6.08 11.70 10.59
C GLN A 23 -7.02 10.52 10.35
N THR A 24 -7.45 9.84 11.42
CA THR A 24 -8.43 8.75 11.33
C THR A 24 -9.78 9.24 10.82
N GLU A 25 -10.23 10.40 11.29
CA GLU A 25 -11.48 11.03 10.85
C GLU A 25 -11.41 11.46 9.38
N GLU A 26 -10.32 12.14 9.00
CA GLU A 26 -10.07 12.57 7.62
C GLU A 26 -10.03 11.37 6.66
N LEU A 27 -9.30 10.31 7.02
CA LEU A 27 -9.24 9.08 6.24
C LEU A 27 -10.62 8.42 6.10
N SER A 28 -11.45 8.48 7.13
CA SER A 28 -12.80 7.91 7.10
C SER A 28 -13.71 8.69 6.14
N LYS A 29 -13.66 10.02 6.16
CA LYS A 29 -14.40 10.88 5.22
C LYS A 29 -13.98 10.65 3.76
N ILE A 30 -12.67 10.50 3.52
CA ILE A 30 -12.14 10.19 2.17
C ILE A 30 -12.61 8.82 1.72
N ALA A 31 -12.53 7.80 2.58
CA ALA A 31 -12.99 6.44 2.31
C ALA A 31 -14.48 6.42 1.91
N GLU A 32 -15.33 7.13 2.65
CA GLU A 32 -16.75 7.25 2.35
C GLU A 32 -17.00 7.92 0.98
N LYS A 33 -16.34 9.05 0.71
CA LYS A 33 -16.47 9.77 -0.56
C LYS A 33 -16.03 8.93 -1.76
N MET A 34 -15.00 8.12 -1.59
CA MET A 34 -14.48 7.25 -2.64
C MET A 34 -15.21 5.90 -2.75
N LYS A 35 -16.13 5.59 -1.81
CA LYS A 35 -16.79 4.28 -1.68
C LYS A 35 -15.78 3.13 -1.57
N GLU A 36 -14.67 3.37 -0.87
CA GLU A 36 -13.59 2.39 -0.65
C GLU A 36 -13.34 2.16 0.83
N THR A 37 -12.66 1.07 1.17
CA THR A 37 -12.24 0.85 2.56
C THR A 37 -11.00 1.68 2.87
N ARG A 38 -10.87 2.12 4.14
CA ARG A 38 -9.64 2.78 4.63
C ARG A 38 -8.37 1.99 4.32
N ALA A 39 -8.44 0.66 4.44
CA ALA A 39 -7.32 -0.24 4.12
C ALA A 39 -6.96 -0.24 2.62
N ALA A 40 -7.95 -0.17 1.72
CA ALA A 40 -7.72 -0.08 0.28
C ALA A 40 -7.03 1.26 -0.07
N LEU A 41 -7.46 2.36 0.53
CA LEU A 41 -6.84 3.67 0.35
C LEU A 41 -5.39 3.68 0.82
N ILE A 42 -5.12 3.19 2.03
CA ILE A 42 -3.76 3.09 2.57
C ILE A 42 -2.87 2.24 1.66
N ARG A 43 -3.40 1.11 1.16
CA ARG A 43 -2.65 0.24 0.23
C ARG A 43 -2.27 0.99 -1.05
N LYS A 44 -3.23 1.66 -1.70
CA LYS A 44 -2.97 2.46 -2.90
C LYS A 44 -1.93 3.54 -2.65
N ALA A 45 -2.02 4.25 -1.53
CA ALA A 45 -1.06 5.28 -1.15
C ALA A 45 0.35 4.72 -0.96
N ILE A 46 0.48 3.53 -0.35
CA ILE A 46 1.77 2.83 -0.21
C ILE A 46 2.32 2.42 -1.58
N ASP A 47 1.47 1.83 -2.44
CA ASP A 47 1.89 1.40 -3.78
C ASP A 47 2.37 2.58 -4.63
N ASP A 48 1.65 3.71 -4.58
CA ASP A 48 2.06 4.94 -5.27
C ASP A 48 3.35 5.54 -4.70
N PHE A 49 3.53 5.50 -3.37
CA PHE A 49 4.76 5.96 -2.74
C PHE A 49 5.96 5.10 -3.18
N ILE A 50 5.84 3.77 -3.14
CA ILE A 50 6.90 2.84 -3.57
C ILE A 50 7.22 3.06 -5.05
N ARG A 51 6.20 3.25 -5.90
CA ARG A 51 6.39 3.49 -7.32
C ARG A 51 7.18 4.78 -7.58
N LYS A 52 6.85 5.87 -6.88
CA LYS A 52 7.59 7.14 -6.98
C LYS A 52 9.03 6.99 -6.48
N ALA A 53 9.22 6.43 -5.28
CA ALA A 53 10.55 6.21 -4.71
C ALA A 53 11.46 5.37 -5.63
N LYS A 54 10.92 4.37 -6.32
CA LYS A 54 11.68 3.59 -7.32
C LYS A 54 12.11 4.42 -8.52
N LEU A 55 11.24 5.31 -9.02
CA LEU A 55 11.58 6.18 -10.15
C LEU A 55 12.66 7.19 -9.76
N ASP A 56 12.59 7.73 -8.55
CA ASP A 56 13.59 8.67 -8.04
C ASP A 56 14.97 7.99 -7.94
N LEU A 57 15.03 6.77 -7.39
CA LEU A 57 16.27 5.97 -7.33
C LEU A 57 16.89 5.70 -8.71
N ILE A 58 16.08 5.30 -9.68
CA ILE A 58 16.55 5.07 -11.06
C ILE A 58 17.07 6.38 -11.68
N THR A 59 16.40 7.50 -11.40
CA THR A 59 16.81 8.82 -11.92
C THR A 59 18.17 9.24 -11.35
N GLU A 60 18.43 8.97 -10.07
CA GLU A 60 19.73 9.22 -9.44
C GLU A 60 20.84 8.29 -9.97
N GLU A 61 20.54 7.03 -10.31
CA GLU A 61 21.52 6.10 -10.90
C GLU A 61 21.87 6.42 -12.36
N VAL A 62 20.95 7.00 -13.14
CA VAL A 62 21.17 7.32 -14.56
C VAL A 62 21.88 8.67 -14.77
N LEU A 63 21.80 9.57 -13.79
CA LEU A 63 22.43 10.90 -13.83
C LEU A 63 23.80 10.96 -13.14
N ASN A 64 24.24 9.86 -12.52
CA ASN A 64 25.62 9.66 -12.03
C ASN A 64 26.45 8.86 -13.04
#